data_AF-A0A5A7QCS2-F1
#
_entry.id   AF-A0A5A7QCS2-F1
#
_cell.length_a   1.000
_cell.length_b   1.000
_cell.length_c   1.000
_cell.angle_alpha   90.00
_cell.angle_beta   90.00
_cell.angle_gamma   90.00
#
_symmetry.space_group_name_H-M   'P 1'
#
loop_
_entity.id
_entity.type
_entity.pdbx_description
1 polymer ?
#
loop_
_entity_poly.entity_id
_entity_poly.type
_entity_poly.pdbx_seq_one_letter_code
_entity_poly.pdbx_strand_id
1 'polypeptide(L)'
;MICVSSSRNLHSDLDLDLRLPTRRLTIGTFRQAHNVLCSEKNKLKDMANKLQIQGDESVLLRLTHSNIKSFSADVRFSLQDEYLANCILYSIYDLRDMIILLFCLVVLLVLVMSVEAVKEKLWRKCGTSIDSMCLELYDDTGAKVANLADNTRLLGFYSPQDGFRLHIIDLDPTSVTSGGWLDDTSLVEKYKISDEAYDKLDGTYRKFKEKLGHQHSNTESKIADNYMEDLCANIKVGDRCQVEPGEKRGVVKFVGRAETLQPGFWVGIQYDEPLGKHDGLVKGKRYFECPPLCGGMVRPDKVKVGDFPERDPFEEDEI
;
A
#
# COMPACT_ATOMS: atom_id res chain seq x y z
N MET A 1 -48.06 -27.39 -65.12
CA MET A 1 -47.24 -28.56 -65.47
C MET A 1 -45.83 -28.26 -64.99
N ILE A 2 -45.26 -29.12 -64.14
CA ILE A 2 -43.87 -29.12 -63.60
C ILE A 2 -43.60 -28.01 -62.54
N CYS A 3 -43.36 -28.20 -61.24
CA CYS A 3 -42.72 -29.21 -60.34
C CYS A 3 -41.18 -29.12 -60.19
N VAL A 4 -40.74 -28.79 -58.94
CA VAL A 4 -39.45 -29.03 -58.19
C VAL A 4 -38.12 -28.50 -58.81
N SER A 5 -37.06 -28.01 -58.14
CA SER A 5 -36.52 -28.02 -56.75
C SER A 5 -35.31 -27.05 -56.62
N SER A 6 -35.02 -26.64 -55.37
CA SER A 6 -33.70 -26.43 -54.73
C SER A 6 -32.91 -25.09 -54.79
N SER A 7 -32.69 -24.55 -53.58
CA SER A 7 -31.66 -23.67 -53.01
C SER A 7 -30.50 -23.15 -53.86
N ARG A 8 -30.27 -21.82 -53.79
CA ARG A 8 -28.92 -21.22 -53.56
C ARG A 8 -28.98 -19.71 -53.26
N ASN A 9 -28.14 -19.33 -52.30
CA ASN A 9 -27.70 -18.01 -51.84
C ASN A 9 -27.72 -16.86 -52.87
N LEU A 10 -28.16 -15.66 -52.44
CA LEU A 10 -27.69 -14.39 -52.98
C LEU A 10 -26.73 -13.74 -51.97
N HIS A 11 -25.44 -13.84 -52.29
CA HIS A 11 -24.44 -12.80 -52.02
C HIS A 11 -24.55 -11.75 -53.14
N SER A 12 -24.48 -10.47 -52.82
CA SER A 12 -23.75 -9.50 -53.66
C SER A 12 -23.36 -8.30 -52.81
N ASP A 13 -22.12 -7.86 -53.06
CA ASP A 13 -21.61 -6.51 -52.90
C ASP A 13 -21.12 -6.09 -51.50
N LEU A 14 -19.82 -6.29 -51.26
CA LEU A 14 -18.84 -5.20 -51.09
C LEU A 14 -17.42 -5.77 -50.93
N ASP A 15 -16.72 -5.93 -52.04
CA ASP A 15 -15.25 -5.95 -52.11
C ASP A 15 -14.77 -4.49 -52.20
N LEU A 16 -13.94 -4.03 -51.26
CA LEU A 16 -13.13 -2.82 -51.45
C LEU A 16 -11.77 -2.98 -50.77
N ASP A 17 -10.80 -3.18 -51.65
CA ASP A 17 -9.36 -3.35 -51.50
C ASP A 17 -8.72 -2.24 -50.65
N LEU A 18 -8.03 -2.62 -49.58
CA LEU A 18 -7.21 -1.74 -48.73
C LEU A 18 -5.90 -1.37 -49.45
N ARG A 19 -5.87 -0.20 -50.10
CA ARG A 19 -4.62 0.51 -50.42
C ARG A 19 -4.71 1.98 -50.01
N LEU A 20 -4.00 2.33 -48.93
CA LEU A 20 -3.83 3.71 -48.48
C LEU A 20 -2.88 4.48 -49.42
N PRO A 21 -3.24 5.67 -49.93
CA PRO A 21 -2.29 6.55 -50.58
C PRO A 21 -1.55 7.40 -49.54
N THR A 22 -0.22 7.30 -49.51
CA THR A 22 0.67 8.19 -48.78
C THR A 22 0.67 9.58 -49.43
N ARG A 23 0.01 10.58 -48.81
CA ARG A 23 0.23 12.00 -49.11
C ARG A 23 0.69 12.76 -47.85
N ARG A 24 1.88 13.36 -47.95
CA ARG A 24 2.46 14.29 -46.95
C ARG A 24 1.51 15.47 -46.72
N LEU A 25 1.02 15.62 -45.50
CA LEU A 25 0.34 16.84 -45.03
C LEU A 25 1.40 17.89 -44.63
N THR A 26 1.24 19.14 -45.09
CA THR A 26 2.17 20.24 -44.86
C THR A 26 1.88 20.98 -43.54
N ILE A 27 2.94 21.56 -42.94
CA ILE A 27 3.00 22.24 -41.62
C ILE A 27 1.92 23.33 -41.41
N GLY A 28 1.35 23.89 -42.48
CA GLY A 28 0.25 24.87 -42.40
C GLY A 28 -1.05 24.29 -41.80
N THR A 29 -1.34 23.02 -42.03
CA THR A 29 -2.55 22.34 -41.50
C THR A 29 -2.48 22.11 -39.99
N PHE A 30 -1.28 21.94 -39.44
CA PHE A 30 -1.06 21.77 -38.00
C PHE A 30 -1.30 23.05 -37.20
N ARG A 31 -0.93 24.21 -37.75
CA ARG A 31 -1.10 25.51 -37.07
C ARG A 31 -2.58 25.92 -37.00
N GLN A 32 -3.37 25.55 -38.01
CA GLN A 32 -4.80 25.80 -38.05
C GLN A 32 -5.56 24.87 -37.10
N ALA A 33 -5.17 23.58 -37.02
CA ALA A 33 -5.70 22.65 -36.02
C ALA A 33 -5.34 23.06 -34.58
N HIS A 34 -4.09 23.50 -34.34
CA HIS A 34 -3.64 23.95 -33.02
C HIS A 34 -4.38 25.21 -32.54
N ASN A 35 -4.66 26.17 -33.42
CA ASN A 35 -5.39 27.38 -33.07
C ASN A 35 -6.89 27.13 -32.81
N VAL A 36 -7.50 26.18 -33.52
CA VAL A 36 -8.88 25.73 -33.24
C VAL A 36 -8.95 25.00 -31.89
N LEU A 37 -8.01 24.10 -31.61
CA LEU A 37 -7.88 23.40 -30.32
C LEU A 37 -7.60 24.36 -29.14
N CYS A 38 -6.79 25.41 -29.32
CA CYS A 38 -6.55 26.41 -28.28
C CYS A 38 -7.77 27.32 -28.02
N SER A 39 -8.53 27.65 -29.07
CA SER A 39 -9.77 28.42 -28.93
C SER A 39 -10.86 27.61 -28.22
N GLU A 40 -10.97 26.31 -28.49
CA GLU A 40 -11.90 25.42 -27.77
C GLU A 40 -11.48 25.18 -26.32
N LYS A 41 -10.17 25.02 -26.05
CA LYS A 41 -9.63 24.91 -24.68
C LYS A 41 -9.93 26.12 -23.80
N ASN A 42 -9.86 27.34 -24.36
CA ASN A 42 -10.20 28.55 -23.61
C ASN A 42 -11.71 28.67 -23.36
N LYS A 43 -12.56 28.25 -24.31
CA LYS A 43 -14.01 28.15 -24.10
C LYS A 43 -14.37 27.09 -23.05
N LEU A 44 -13.69 25.94 -23.03
CA LEU A 44 -13.85 24.89 -22.02
C LEU A 44 -13.37 25.33 -20.63
N LYS A 45 -12.31 26.14 -20.52
CA LYS A 45 -11.87 26.76 -19.26
C LYS A 45 -12.87 27.80 -18.72
N ASP A 46 -13.43 28.63 -19.59
CA ASP A 46 -14.48 29.59 -19.21
C ASP A 46 -15.81 28.90 -18.83
N MET A 47 -16.11 27.73 -19.42
CA MET A 47 -17.23 26.88 -19.01
C MET A 47 -16.97 26.16 -17.68
N ALA A 48 -15.74 25.69 -17.45
CA ALA A 48 -15.35 25.01 -16.21
C ALA A 48 -15.34 25.96 -14.99
N ASN A 49 -14.98 27.23 -15.17
CA ASN A 49 -15.05 28.24 -14.10
C ASN A 49 -16.48 28.71 -13.78
N LYS A 50 -17.48 28.28 -14.56
CA LYS A 50 -18.90 28.65 -14.36
C LYS A 50 -19.79 27.50 -13.90
N LEU A 51 -19.24 26.30 -13.75
CA LEU A 51 -19.96 25.12 -13.28
C LEU A 51 -19.50 24.79 -11.86
N GLN A 52 -20.29 25.23 -10.88
CA GLN A 52 -20.32 24.58 -9.58
C GLN A 52 -20.51 23.08 -9.81
N ILE A 53 -19.62 22.26 -9.23
CA ILE A 53 -19.59 20.80 -9.35
C ILE A 53 -20.99 20.24 -9.00
N GLN A 54 -21.73 19.81 -10.03
CA GLN A 54 -23.01 19.13 -9.90
C GLN A 54 -22.75 17.63 -10.10
N GLY A 55 -22.87 16.87 -9.00
CA GLY A 55 -23.10 15.43 -8.91
C GLY A 55 -22.35 14.51 -9.87
N ASP A 56 -21.34 13.79 -9.37
CA ASP A 56 -20.78 12.64 -10.08
C ASP A 56 -21.90 11.62 -10.40
N GLU A 57 -22.28 11.49 -11.66
CA GLU A 57 -23.17 10.43 -12.17
C GLU A 57 -22.42 9.08 -12.17
N SER A 58 -22.07 8.61 -10.98
CA SER A 58 -21.35 7.36 -10.76
C SER A 58 -22.00 6.54 -9.66
N VAL A 59 -21.92 5.21 -9.77
CA VAL A 59 -22.44 4.25 -8.80
C VAL A 59 -21.30 3.42 -8.24
N LEU A 60 -21.24 3.27 -6.92
CA LEU A 60 -20.29 2.39 -6.26
C LEU A 60 -20.90 1.01 -6.07
N LEU A 61 -20.30 -0.02 -6.68
CA LEU A 61 -20.71 -1.41 -6.51
C LEU A 61 -19.67 -2.20 -5.72
N ARG A 62 -20.14 -3.07 -4.83
CA ARG A 62 -19.28 -4.04 -4.15
C ARG A 62 -19.14 -5.30 -4.99
N LEU A 63 -17.92 -5.64 -5.38
CA LEU A 63 -17.59 -6.88 -6.04
C LEU A 63 -17.35 -8.00 -5.02
N THR A 64 -17.86 -9.18 -5.32
CA THR A 64 -17.64 -10.39 -4.51
C THR A 64 -17.50 -11.61 -5.40
N HIS A 65 -16.85 -12.66 -4.91
CA HIS A 65 -16.60 -13.89 -5.67
C HIS A 65 -17.22 -15.11 -5.00
N SER A 66 -17.73 -16.04 -5.78
CA SER A 66 -18.34 -17.31 -5.31
C SER A 66 -17.32 -18.23 -4.64
N ASN A 67 -16.16 -18.40 -5.27
CA ASN A 67 -15.10 -19.31 -4.80
C ASN A 67 -14.05 -18.67 -3.86
N ILE A 68 -14.08 -17.35 -3.65
CA ILE A 68 -13.08 -16.63 -2.83
C ILE A 68 -13.81 -15.81 -1.77
N LYS A 69 -13.94 -16.35 -0.55
CA LYS A 69 -14.75 -15.72 0.51
C LYS A 69 -14.16 -14.40 1.01
N SER A 70 -12.84 -14.27 0.95
CA SER A 70 -12.09 -13.07 1.35
C SER A 70 -12.10 -11.97 0.27
N PHE A 71 -12.56 -12.25 -0.95
CA PHE A 71 -12.56 -11.28 -2.03
C PHE A 71 -13.73 -10.31 -1.90
N SER A 72 -13.40 -9.06 -1.57
CA SER A 72 -14.32 -7.92 -1.62
C SER A 72 -13.57 -6.71 -2.16
N ALA A 73 -14.13 -6.06 -3.18
CA ALA A 73 -13.55 -4.86 -3.77
C ALA A 73 -14.65 -3.87 -4.16
N ASP A 74 -14.47 -2.60 -3.84
CA ASP A 74 -15.43 -1.57 -4.24
C ASP A 74 -15.01 -0.97 -5.60
N VAL A 75 -15.95 -0.94 -6.54
CA VAL A 75 -15.70 -0.50 -7.92
C VAL A 75 -16.72 0.54 -8.32
N ARG A 76 -16.24 1.67 -8.83
CA ARG A 76 -17.07 2.80 -9.24
C ARG A 76 -17.34 2.72 -10.74
N PHE A 77 -18.62 2.78 -11.11
CA PHE A 77 -19.08 2.83 -12.49
C PHE A 77 -19.61 4.23 -12.81
N SER A 78 -19.03 4.93 -13.78
CA SER A 78 -19.47 6.27 -14.19
C SER A 78 -20.28 6.25 -15.49
N LEU A 79 -21.14 7.24 -15.71
CA LEU A 79 -21.83 7.47 -16.98
C LEU A 79 -20.97 8.19 -18.04
N GLN A 80 -19.80 8.74 -17.68
CA GLN A 80 -18.96 9.50 -18.60
C GLN A 80 -18.31 8.61 -19.68
N ASP A 81 -18.39 9.07 -20.93
CA ASP A 81 -17.71 8.48 -22.09
C ASP A 81 -16.19 8.33 -21.85
N GLU A 82 -15.62 7.26 -22.39
CA GLU A 82 -14.21 6.87 -22.25
C GLU A 82 -13.21 7.99 -22.63
N TYR A 83 -13.64 8.99 -23.40
CA TYR A 83 -12.88 10.18 -23.75
C TYR A 83 -12.62 11.10 -22.56
N LEU A 84 -13.59 11.32 -21.66
CA LEU A 84 -13.43 12.19 -20.49
C LEU A 84 -12.60 11.52 -19.39
N ALA A 85 -12.76 10.21 -19.18
CA ALA A 85 -11.95 9.46 -18.21
C ALA A 85 -10.46 9.47 -18.57
N ASN A 86 -10.13 9.32 -19.86
CA ASN A 86 -8.76 9.49 -20.35
C ASN A 86 -8.28 10.94 -20.25
N CYS A 87 -9.14 11.94 -20.52
CA CYS A 87 -8.79 13.35 -20.32
C CYS A 87 -8.54 13.73 -18.84
N ILE A 88 -9.25 13.11 -17.90
CA ILE A 88 -9.05 13.27 -16.45
C ILE A 88 -7.72 12.63 -16.05
N LEU A 89 -7.42 11.41 -16.51
CA LEU A 89 -6.11 10.79 -16.32
C LEU A 89 -5.00 11.72 -16.84
N TYR A 90 -5.13 12.22 -18.08
CA TYR A 90 -4.18 13.16 -18.71
C TYR A 90 -4.03 14.51 -17.99
N SER A 91 -5.07 15.01 -17.31
CA SER A 91 -5.00 16.25 -16.53
C SER A 91 -4.41 16.06 -15.12
N ILE A 92 -4.40 14.84 -14.59
CA ILE A 92 -3.79 14.49 -13.29
C ILE A 92 -2.28 14.17 -13.44
N TYR A 93 -1.78 13.91 -14.66
CA TYR A 93 -0.35 13.75 -14.93
C TYR A 93 0.46 15.06 -14.86
N ASP A 94 -0.17 16.19 -14.51
CA ASP A 94 0.53 17.43 -14.23
C ASP A 94 0.53 17.71 -12.73
N LEU A 95 1.74 17.66 -12.14
CA LEU A 95 2.13 17.93 -10.75
C LEU A 95 2.10 16.74 -9.76
N ARG A 96 3.27 16.07 -9.71
CA ARG A 96 4.04 15.68 -8.50
C ARG A 96 3.44 14.74 -7.43
N ASP A 97 2.35 14.02 -7.65
CA ASP A 97 1.90 13.02 -6.65
C ASP A 97 1.68 11.62 -7.22
N MET A 98 2.77 10.85 -7.32
CA MET A 98 2.75 9.44 -7.74
C MET A 98 2.04 8.52 -6.71
N ILE A 99 1.78 9.00 -5.49
CA ILE A 99 1.12 8.25 -4.41
C ILE A 99 -0.40 8.17 -4.63
N ILE A 100 -1.02 9.16 -5.29
CA ILE A 100 -2.46 9.15 -5.57
C ILE A 100 -2.79 8.14 -6.68
N LEU A 101 -1.88 7.89 -7.62
CA LEU A 101 -2.05 6.90 -8.69
C LEU A 101 -2.17 5.45 -8.17
N LEU A 102 -1.58 5.15 -7.01
CA LEU A 102 -1.64 3.79 -6.43
C LEU A 102 -2.90 3.56 -5.60
N PHE A 103 -3.50 4.63 -5.05
CA PHE A 103 -4.77 4.57 -4.31
C PHE A 103 -6.00 4.70 -5.21
N CYS A 104 -5.89 5.40 -6.35
CA CYS A 104 -6.99 5.59 -7.30
C CYS A 104 -7.10 4.49 -8.38
N LEU A 105 -6.58 3.28 -8.12
CA LEU A 105 -6.93 2.11 -8.94
C LEU A 105 -8.36 1.61 -8.65
N VAL A 106 -9.29 2.55 -8.39
CA VAL A 106 -10.71 2.34 -8.62
C VAL A 106 -10.83 2.06 -10.10
N VAL A 107 -11.10 0.81 -10.46
CA VAL A 107 -11.34 0.44 -11.86
C VAL A 107 -12.52 1.29 -12.33
N LEU A 108 -12.24 2.39 -13.02
CA LEU A 108 -13.26 3.31 -13.50
C LEU A 108 -13.96 2.58 -14.65
N LEU A 109 -15.05 1.89 -14.32
CA LEU A 109 -15.87 1.18 -15.29
C LEU A 109 -16.96 2.13 -15.78
N VAL A 110 -17.45 1.90 -16.99
CA VAL A 110 -18.45 2.79 -17.59
C VAL A 110 -19.79 2.03 -17.69
N LEU A 111 -20.89 2.66 -17.31
CA LEU A 111 -22.22 2.03 -17.33
C LEU A 111 -22.70 1.69 -18.76
N VAL A 112 -22.14 2.35 -19.78
CA VAL A 112 -22.39 2.05 -21.20
C VAL A 112 -21.53 0.89 -21.74
N MET A 113 -20.79 0.18 -20.88
CA MET A 113 -20.08 -1.03 -21.29
C MET A 113 -21.03 -2.23 -21.40
N SER A 114 -20.77 -3.10 -22.38
CA SER A 114 -21.41 -4.41 -22.43
C SER A 114 -21.00 -5.27 -21.24
N VAL A 115 -21.85 -6.21 -20.84
CA VAL A 115 -21.54 -7.18 -19.78
C VAL A 115 -20.25 -7.94 -20.11
N GLU A 116 -20.01 -8.28 -21.37
CA GLU A 116 -18.75 -8.92 -21.81
C GLU A 116 -17.52 -8.05 -21.51
N ALA A 117 -17.58 -6.76 -21.85
CA ALA A 117 -16.46 -5.85 -21.59
C ALA A 117 -16.23 -5.62 -20.09
N VAL A 118 -17.28 -5.71 -19.26
CA VAL A 118 -17.15 -5.72 -17.80
C VAL A 118 -16.45 -7.01 -17.35
N LYS A 119 -16.87 -8.19 -17.84
CA LYS A 119 -16.19 -9.47 -17.55
C LYS A 119 -14.72 -9.42 -17.95
N GLU A 120 -14.39 -8.85 -19.10
CA GLU A 120 -13.01 -8.62 -19.59
C GLU A 120 -12.13 -7.84 -18.60
N LYS A 121 -12.69 -6.84 -17.92
CA LYS A 121 -11.95 -6.07 -16.93
C LYS A 121 -11.88 -6.79 -15.58
N LEU A 122 -12.91 -7.56 -15.23
CA LEU A 122 -12.98 -8.30 -13.97
C LEU A 122 -12.11 -9.55 -13.94
N TRP A 123 -11.98 -10.31 -15.03
CA TRP A 123 -11.21 -11.57 -15.01
C TRP A 123 -9.74 -11.33 -14.71
N ARG A 124 -9.17 -10.22 -15.15
CA ARG A 124 -7.77 -9.83 -14.83
C ARG A 124 -7.55 -9.62 -13.33
N LYS A 125 -8.62 -9.42 -12.57
CA LYS A 125 -8.59 -9.24 -11.10
C LYS A 125 -9.00 -10.49 -10.35
N CYS A 126 -9.97 -11.24 -10.86
CA CYS A 126 -10.60 -12.37 -10.14
C CYS A 126 -10.11 -13.74 -10.61
N GLY A 127 -9.48 -13.83 -11.79
CA GLY A 127 -8.90 -15.06 -12.34
C GLY A 127 -9.87 -15.96 -13.11
N THR A 128 -11.19 -15.79 -12.97
CA THR A 128 -12.20 -16.55 -13.73
C THR A 128 -12.29 -16.08 -15.18
N SER A 129 -12.19 -17.00 -16.15
CA SER A 129 -12.31 -16.67 -17.57
C SER A 129 -13.69 -16.10 -17.94
N ILE A 130 -13.77 -15.32 -19.02
CA ILE A 130 -15.01 -14.67 -19.47
C ILE A 130 -16.12 -15.69 -19.76
N ASP A 131 -15.76 -16.81 -20.41
CA ASP A 131 -16.68 -17.88 -20.80
C ASP A 131 -17.27 -18.62 -19.59
N SER A 132 -16.49 -18.73 -18.52
CA SER A 132 -16.89 -19.38 -17.27
C SER A 132 -17.37 -18.39 -16.21
N MET A 133 -17.46 -17.09 -16.53
CA MET A 133 -17.88 -16.04 -15.61
C MET A 133 -19.37 -15.72 -15.78
N CYS A 134 -20.14 -15.94 -14.72
CA CYS A 134 -21.51 -15.46 -14.59
C CYS A 134 -21.56 -14.30 -13.59
N LEU A 135 -22.31 -13.25 -13.92
CA LEU A 135 -22.45 -12.06 -13.07
C LEU A 135 -23.89 -11.95 -12.57
N GLU A 136 -24.04 -11.74 -11.27
CA GLU A 136 -25.33 -11.50 -10.64
C GLU A 136 -25.32 -10.18 -9.88
N LEU A 137 -26.39 -9.41 -10.01
CA LEU A 137 -26.55 -8.14 -9.31
C LEU A 137 -27.51 -8.33 -8.13
N TYR A 138 -27.09 -7.86 -6.96
CA TYR A 138 -27.83 -7.89 -5.72
C TYR A 138 -28.01 -6.47 -5.19
N ASP A 139 -29.13 -6.19 -4.54
CA ASP A 139 -29.37 -4.92 -3.87
C ASP A 139 -28.64 -4.85 -2.51
N ASP A 140 -28.79 -3.72 -1.82
CA ASP A 140 -28.25 -3.47 -0.48
C ASP A 140 -28.88 -4.38 0.61
N THR A 141 -30.10 -4.87 0.38
CA THR A 141 -30.78 -5.85 1.25
C THR A 141 -30.31 -7.29 1.03
N GLY A 142 -29.55 -7.53 -0.04
CA GLY A 142 -29.06 -8.85 -0.45
C GLY A 142 -30.06 -9.64 -1.30
N ALA A 143 -31.13 -9.03 -1.80
CA ALA A 143 -32.02 -9.66 -2.75
C ALA A 143 -31.42 -9.61 -4.17
N LYS A 144 -31.64 -10.67 -4.95
CA LYS A 144 -31.15 -10.77 -6.32
C LYS A 144 -31.98 -9.88 -7.24
N VAL A 145 -31.34 -8.85 -7.79
CA VAL A 145 -31.95 -7.87 -8.72
C VAL A 145 -31.93 -8.40 -10.15
N ALA A 146 -30.79 -8.95 -10.60
CA ALA A 146 -30.65 -9.39 -11.98
C ALA A 146 -29.60 -10.50 -12.16
N ASN A 147 -29.78 -11.30 -13.22
CA ASN A 147 -28.77 -12.18 -13.77
C ASN A 147 -28.25 -11.58 -15.09
N LEU A 148 -26.96 -11.24 -15.14
CA LEU A 148 -26.31 -10.61 -16.29
C LEU A 148 -25.81 -11.70 -17.26
N ALA A 149 -26.74 -12.52 -17.76
CA ALA A 149 -26.44 -13.62 -18.68
C ALA A 149 -26.21 -13.15 -20.13
N ASP A 150 -26.80 -12.01 -20.51
CA ASP A 150 -26.65 -11.44 -21.86
C ASP A 150 -25.40 -10.56 -21.94
N ASN A 151 -24.36 -11.10 -22.58
CA ASN A 151 -23.07 -10.46 -22.79
C ASN A 151 -23.14 -9.19 -23.65
N THR A 152 -24.14 -9.06 -24.53
CA THR A 152 -24.30 -7.91 -25.44
C THR A 152 -24.98 -6.72 -24.76
N ARG A 153 -25.67 -6.97 -23.66
CA ARG A 153 -26.44 -5.95 -22.95
C ARG A 153 -25.53 -5.02 -22.18
N LEU A 154 -25.91 -3.75 -22.11
CA LEU A 154 -25.18 -2.75 -21.34
C LEU A 154 -25.39 -2.97 -19.83
N LEU A 155 -24.38 -2.69 -19.02
CA LEU A 155 -24.51 -2.79 -17.57
C LEU A 155 -25.57 -1.83 -17.02
N GLY A 156 -25.65 -0.61 -17.57
CA GLY A 156 -26.65 0.38 -17.21
C GLY A 156 -28.10 -0.07 -17.42
N PHE A 157 -28.35 -1.05 -18.30
CA PHE A 157 -29.70 -1.63 -18.47
C PHE A 157 -30.25 -2.21 -17.16
N TYR A 158 -29.38 -2.78 -16.33
CA TYR A 158 -29.75 -3.40 -15.07
C TYR A 158 -29.94 -2.38 -13.93
N SER A 159 -29.79 -1.08 -14.23
CA SER A 159 -29.98 0.04 -13.29
C SER A 159 -29.31 -0.17 -11.92
N PRO A 160 -28.00 -0.51 -11.89
CA PRO A 160 -27.28 -0.67 -10.64
C PRO A 160 -27.30 0.62 -9.82
N GLN A 161 -27.45 0.53 -8.50
CA GLN A 161 -27.45 1.67 -7.58
C GLN A 161 -26.25 1.62 -6.64
N ASP A 162 -25.97 2.73 -5.97
CA ASP A 162 -24.90 2.80 -4.97
C ASP A 162 -25.12 1.76 -3.86
N GLY A 163 -24.06 1.05 -3.47
CA GLY A 163 -24.11 0.01 -2.46
C GLY A 163 -24.59 -1.37 -2.94
N PHE A 164 -25.04 -1.48 -4.19
CA PHE A 164 -25.39 -2.79 -4.77
C PHE A 164 -24.16 -3.68 -4.89
N ARG A 165 -24.40 -4.99 -4.86
CA ARG A 165 -23.34 -6.01 -4.93
C ARG A 165 -23.37 -6.71 -6.28
N LEU A 166 -22.25 -6.66 -6.99
CA LEU A 166 -22.01 -7.46 -8.18
C LEU A 166 -21.25 -8.74 -7.78
N HIS A 167 -21.92 -9.88 -7.91
CA HIS A 167 -21.40 -11.19 -7.52
C HIS A 167 -20.91 -11.97 -8.74
N ILE A 168 -19.66 -12.43 -8.66
CA ILE A 168 -18.99 -13.21 -9.68
C ILE A 168 -19.14 -14.69 -9.34
N ILE A 169 -19.84 -15.41 -10.19
CA ILE A 169 -20.00 -16.86 -10.12
C ILE A 169 -19.02 -17.49 -11.12
N ASP A 170 -18.10 -18.29 -10.59
CA ASP A 170 -17.17 -19.08 -11.39
C ASP A 170 -17.80 -20.44 -11.68
N LEU A 171 -18.08 -20.67 -12.96
CA LEU A 171 -18.69 -21.90 -13.47
C LEU A 171 -17.65 -22.88 -14.02
N ASP A 172 -16.35 -22.56 -13.96
CA ASP A 172 -15.30 -23.45 -14.46
C ASP A 172 -15.09 -24.62 -13.48
N PRO A 173 -15.39 -25.87 -13.89
CA PRO A 173 -15.20 -27.04 -13.05
C PRO A 173 -13.72 -27.37 -12.78
N THR A 174 -12.80 -26.76 -13.54
CA THR A 174 -11.35 -26.94 -13.40
C THR A 174 -10.65 -25.78 -12.68
N SER A 175 -11.40 -24.77 -12.24
CA SER A 175 -10.85 -23.61 -11.55
C SER A 175 -10.11 -24.04 -10.28
N VAL A 176 -8.87 -23.55 -10.10
CA VAL A 176 -8.06 -23.79 -8.88
C VAL A 176 -8.77 -23.28 -7.62
N THR A 177 -9.72 -22.35 -7.79
CA THR A 177 -10.54 -21.80 -6.70
C THR A 177 -11.79 -22.64 -6.41
N SER A 178 -12.20 -23.51 -7.33
CA SER A 178 -13.36 -24.38 -7.14
C SER A 178 -13.11 -25.36 -5.98
N GLY A 179 -14.07 -25.46 -5.05
CA GLY A 179 -13.96 -26.34 -3.88
C GLY A 179 -13.20 -25.78 -2.67
N GLY A 180 -12.85 -24.49 -2.66
CA GLY A 180 -12.31 -23.85 -1.46
C GLY A 180 -10.83 -24.12 -1.18
N TRP A 181 -10.06 -24.62 -2.16
CA TRP A 181 -8.62 -24.89 -2.04
C TRP A 181 -7.79 -23.71 -1.49
N LEU A 182 -8.15 -22.47 -1.83
CA LEU A 182 -7.48 -21.27 -1.33
C LEU A 182 -7.83 -20.92 0.12
N ASP A 183 -9.02 -21.31 0.58
CA ASP A 183 -9.53 -20.99 1.93
C ASP A 183 -9.32 -22.17 2.90
N ASP A 184 -9.24 -23.41 2.41
CA ASP A 184 -9.15 -24.63 3.21
C ASP A 184 -7.73 -25.22 3.18
N THR A 185 -6.96 -24.88 4.21
CA THR A 185 -5.59 -25.37 4.41
C THR A 185 -5.49 -26.88 4.67
N SER A 186 -6.62 -27.60 4.79
CA SER A 186 -6.64 -29.06 4.91
C SER A 186 -6.46 -29.77 3.57
N LEU A 187 -6.84 -29.12 2.46
CA LEU A 187 -6.72 -29.68 1.12
C LEU A 187 -5.26 -29.65 0.62
N VAL A 188 -4.45 -28.70 1.11
CA VAL A 188 -3.02 -28.63 0.80
C VAL A 188 -2.26 -29.74 1.54
N GLU A 189 -1.60 -30.62 0.79
CA GLU A 189 -0.68 -31.62 1.34
C GLU A 189 0.46 -30.91 2.06
N LYS A 190 0.36 -30.82 3.39
CA LYS A 190 1.42 -30.25 4.23
C LYS A 190 2.59 -31.22 4.23
N TYR A 191 3.73 -30.78 3.70
CA TYR A 191 4.98 -31.51 3.81
C TYR A 191 5.29 -31.80 5.29
N LYS A 192 5.36 -33.09 5.64
CA LYS A 192 5.78 -33.58 6.95
C LYS A 192 7.09 -34.34 6.77
N ILE A 193 8.15 -33.82 7.39
CA ILE A 193 9.44 -34.49 7.50
C ILE A 193 9.53 -35.15 8.87
N SER A 194 10.09 -36.36 8.94
CA SER A 194 10.32 -37.01 10.24
C SER A 194 11.40 -36.27 11.03
N ASP A 195 11.38 -36.39 12.35
CA ASP A 195 12.36 -35.72 13.20
C ASP A 195 13.79 -36.18 12.86
N GLU A 196 13.99 -37.46 12.55
CA GLU A 196 15.30 -38.02 12.20
C GLU A 196 15.81 -37.51 10.84
N ALA A 197 14.90 -37.23 9.91
CA ALA A 197 15.25 -36.64 8.62
C ALA A 197 15.52 -35.13 8.76
N TYR A 198 14.78 -34.43 9.63
CA TYR A 198 15.00 -33.02 9.93
C TYR A 198 16.35 -32.76 10.61
N ASP A 199 16.75 -33.63 11.55
CA ASP A 199 18.01 -33.48 12.28
C ASP A 199 19.24 -33.77 11.41
N LYS A 200 19.09 -34.55 10.33
CA LYS A 200 20.13 -34.78 9.33
C LYS A 200 20.37 -33.58 8.41
N LEU A 201 19.38 -32.71 8.22
CA LEU A 201 19.52 -31.53 7.37
C LEU A 201 20.44 -30.49 8.01
N ASP A 202 21.31 -29.88 7.21
CA ASP A 202 22.17 -28.77 7.64
C ASP A 202 21.46 -27.42 7.51
N GLY A 203 21.83 -26.45 8.35
CA GLY A 203 21.22 -25.11 8.34
C GLY A 203 19.80 -25.02 8.92
N THR A 204 19.31 -26.08 9.57
CA THR A 204 17.98 -26.09 10.20
C THR A 204 17.90 -25.20 11.44
N TYR A 205 16.69 -24.72 11.74
CA TYR A 205 16.42 -23.89 12.91
C TYR A 205 16.83 -24.58 14.23
N ARG A 206 16.69 -25.92 14.34
CA ARG A 206 17.15 -26.68 15.52
C ARG A 206 18.66 -26.58 15.72
N LYS A 207 19.46 -26.84 14.67
CA LYS A 207 20.93 -26.70 14.70
C LYS A 207 21.36 -25.25 14.94
N PHE A 208 20.62 -24.27 14.38
CA PHE A 208 20.84 -22.85 14.65
C PHE A 208 20.55 -22.50 16.13
N LYS A 209 19.43 -22.99 16.68
CA LYS A 209 19.06 -22.81 18.07
C LYS A 209 20.05 -23.48 19.03
N GLU A 210 20.59 -24.65 18.69
CA GLU A 210 21.63 -25.33 19.47
C GLU A 210 22.92 -24.51 19.53
N LYS A 211 23.34 -23.93 18.39
CA LYS A 211 24.47 -22.99 18.31
C LYS A 211 24.21 -21.71 19.11
N LEU A 212 22.98 -21.19 19.09
CA LEU A 212 22.59 -20.03 19.90
C LEU A 212 22.48 -20.37 21.40
N GLY A 213 22.06 -21.59 21.76
CA GLY A 213 21.88 -22.01 23.15
C GLY A 213 23.17 -22.06 23.96
N HIS A 214 24.34 -22.09 23.29
CA HIS A 214 25.64 -21.94 23.94
C HIS A 214 26.09 -20.48 24.08
N GLN A 215 25.43 -19.53 23.41
CA GLN A 215 25.68 -18.07 23.52
C GLN A 215 24.57 -17.35 24.30
N HIS A 216 23.41 -17.98 24.44
CA HIS A 216 22.30 -17.57 25.27
C HIS A 216 21.87 -18.79 26.09
N SER A 217 22.71 -19.18 27.05
CA SER A 217 22.12 -19.67 28.29
C SER A 217 21.20 -18.56 28.80
N ASN A 218 20.10 -18.94 29.43
CA ASN A 218 19.30 -18.05 30.25
C ASN A 218 20.20 -17.29 31.24
N THR A 219 20.68 -16.13 30.80
CA THR A 219 20.81 -14.98 31.67
C THR A 219 19.56 -14.14 31.42
N GLU A 220 18.43 -14.62 31.93
CA GLU A 220 17.79 -13.81 32.96
C GLU A 220 18.82 -13.64 34.09
N SER A 221 19.88 -12.90 33.82
CA SER A 221 20.65 -12.27 34.87
C SER A 221 19.59 -11.39 35.48
N LYS A 222 19.08 -11.81 36.63
CA LYS A 222 18.90 -10.87 37.73
C LYS A 222 20.15 -10.01 37.69
N ILE A 223 20.09 -8.87 36.99
CA ILE A 223 21.15 -7.90 36.96
C ILE A 223 21.25 -7.54 38.43
N ALA A 224 22.26 -8.09 39.09
CA ALA A 224 22.46 -7.88 40.51
C ALA A 224 22.50 -6.35 40.70
N ASP A 225 21.95 -5.86 41.81
CA ASP A 225 21.88 -4.41 42.03
C ASP A 225 23.25 -3.71 41.96
N ASN A 226 24.34 -4.47 42.07
CA ASN A 226 25.73 -4.03 41.99
C ASN A 226 26.30 -4.03 40.55
N TYR A 227 25.52 -4.34 39.53
CA TYR A 227 25.99 -4.39 38.14
C TYR A 227 26.44 -2.99 37.66
N MET A 228 27.71 -2.91 37.23
CA MET A 228 28.45 -1.71 36.79
C MET A 228 28.89 -0.72 37.88
N GLU A 229 29.04 -1.18 39.14
CA GLU A 229 29.61 -0.35 40.23
C GLU A 229 31.05 0.09 39.95
N ASP A 230 31.92 -0.80 39.46
CA ASP A 230 33.33 -0.50 39.16
C ASP A 230 33.51 0.58 38.09
N LEU A 231 32.60 0.63 37.11
CA LEU A 231 32.59 1.66 36.06
C LEU A 231 32.12 3.02 36.60
N CYS A 232 31.20 3.01 37.57
CA CYS A 232 30.75 4.23 38.24
C CYS A 232 31.84 4.83 39.14
N ALA A 233 32.78 4.03 39.66
CA ALA A 233 33.87 4.53 40.49
C ALA A 233 34.76 5.55 39.75
N ASN A 234 34.82 5.46 38.42
CA ASN A 234 35.58 6.36 37.56
C ASN A 234 34.78 7.57 37.07
N ILE A 235 33.47 7.64 37.36
CA ILE A 235 32.58 8.70 36.88
C ILE A 235 32.09 9.51 38.09
N LYS A 236 32.43 10.78 38.16
CA LYS A 236 32.01 11.68 39.23
C LYS A 236 30.98 12.68 38.74
N VAL A 237 30.11 13.10 39.66
CA VAL A 237 29.18 14.20 39.39
C VAL A 237 29.99 15.48 39.16
N GLY A 238 29.73 16.16 38.06
CA GLY A 238 30.47 17.33 37.59
C GLY A 238 31.43 17.05 36.44
N ASP A 239 31.73 15.79 36.15
CA ASP A 239 32.64 15.44 35.06
C ASP A 239 32.04 15.76 33.69
N ARG A 240 32.90 16.19 32.76
CA ARG A 240 32.56 16.31 31.33
C ARG A 240 32.58 14.92 30.70
N CYS A 241 31.55 14.63 29.93
CA CYS A 241 31.40 13.33 29.32
C CYS A 241 30.82 13.39 27.91
N GLN A 242 31.14 12.35 27.14
CA GLN A 242 30.56 12.07 25.84
C GLN A 242 29.75 10.76 25.91
N VAL A 243 28.58 10.74 25.28
CA VAL A 243 27.64 9.61 25.29
C VAL A 243 27.53 8.96 23.91
N GLU A 244 27.56 7.63 23.88
CA GLU A 244 27.30 6.82 22.70
C GLU A 244 25.90 6.17 22.72
N PRO A 245 25.20 6.05 21.58
CA PRO A 245 25.55 6.54 20.24
C PRO A 245 25.25 8.04 20.06
N GLY A 246 25.98 8.69 19.15
CA GLY A 246 25.71 10.06 18.71
C GLY A 246 26.59 11.14 19.33
N GLU A 247 27.72 10.77 19.95
CA GLU A 247 28.77 11.70 20.41
C GLU A 247 28.27 12.88 21.26
N LYS A 248 27.14 12.73 21.95
CA LYS A 248 26.49 13.83 22.66
C LYS A 248 27.32 14.22 23.88
N ARG A 249 27.69 15.49 23.95
CA ARG A 249 28.47 16.04 25.06
C ARG A 249 27.57 16.59 26.16
N GLY A 250 28.06 16.53 27.39
CA GLY A 250 27.33 17.05 28.53
C GLY A 250 28.12 16.92 29.84
N VAL A 251 27.43 17.23 30.93
CA VAL A 251 27.92 17.17 32.29
C VAL A 251 27.20 16.07 33.06
N VAL A 252 27.95 15.23 33.76
CA VAL A 252 27.38 14.25 34.67
C VAL A 252 26.73 14.95 35.86
N LYS A 253 25.44 14.72 36.08
CA LYS A 253 24.65 15.29 37.18
C LYS A 253 24.22 14.26 38.22
N PHE A 254 24.18 12.98 37.87
CA PHE A 254 23.78 11.91 38.77
C PHE A 254 24.58 10.64 38.47
N VAL A 255 25.03 9.95 39.52
CA VAL A 255 25.65 8.62 39.41
C VAL A 255 25.08 7.78 40.53
N GLY A 256 24.38 6.70 40.21
CA GLY A 256 23.78 5.85 41.22
C GLY A 256 22.68 4.93 40.71
N ARG A 257 21.98 4.31 41.64
CA ARG A 257 20.87 3.40 41.34
C ARG A 257 19.60 4.21 41.11
N ALA A 258 18.84 3.82 40.09
CA ALA A 258 17.57 4.45 39.76
C ALA A 258 16.43 3.44 39.99
N GLU A 259 15.76 3.54 41.14
CA GLU A 259 14.65 2.66 41.54
C GLU A 259 13.49 2.65 40.54
N THR A 260 13.27 3.76 39.83
CA THR A 260 12.20 3.86 38.82
C THR A 260 12.58 3.24 37.47
N LEU A 261 13.85 2.88 37.28
CA LEU A 261 14.40 2.26 36.07
C LEU A 261 14.78 0.79 36.34
N GLN A 262 15.33 0.13 35.32
CA GLN A 262 15.79 -1.25 35.47
C GLN A 262 16.95 -1.36 36.48
N PRO A 263 17.11 -2.50 37.17
CA PRO A 263 18.19 -2.74 38.14
C PRO A 263 19.59 -2.43 37.60
N GLY A 264 20.51 -2.09 38.51
CA GLY A 264 21.89 -1.69 38.23
C GLY A 264 22.13 -0.17 38.27
N PHE A 265 23.37 0.23 38.04
CA PHE A 265 23.75 1.64 38.08
C PHE A 265 23.37 2.39 36.80
N TRP A 266 23.17 3.69 36.98
CA TRP A 266 22.80 4.64 35.96
C TRP A 266 23.56 5.96 36.14
N VAL A 267 23.83 6.62 35.01
CA VAL A 267 24.45 7.94 34.96
C VAL A 267 23.47 8.92 34.34
N GLY A 268 23.14 9.96 35.08
CA GLY A 268 22.31 11.07 34.63
C GLY A 268 23.19 12.19 34.12
N ILE A 269 22.93 12.60 32.89
CA ILE A 269 23.73 13.58 32.14
C ILE A 269 22.83 14.72 31.74
N GLN A 270 23.33 15.94 31.95
CA GLN A 270 22.80 17.15 31.35
C GLN A 270 23.58 17.40 30.07
N TYR A 271 22.93 17.24 28.93
CA TYR A 271 23.49 17.59 27.63
C TYR A 271 23.59 19.11 27.48
N ASP A 272 24.58 19.55 26.72
CA ASP A 272 24.75 20.97 26.39
C ASP A 272 23.65 21.41 25.40
N GLU A 273 23.35 20.56 24.42
CA GLU A 273 22.26 20.75 23.47
C GLU A 273 20.96 20.06 23.94
N PRO A 274 19.78 20.47 23.42
CA PRO A 274 18.48 19.86 23.74
C PRO A 274 18.28 18.48 23.08
N LEU A 275 19.25 17.58 23.26
CA LEU A 275 19.30 16.22 22.72
C LEU A 275 18.92 15.14 23.75
N GLY A 276 18.46 15.57 24.92
CA GLY A 276 17.96 14.75 26.01
C GLY A 276 16.50 14.34 25.85
N LYS A 277 16.00 13.61 26.86
CA LYS A 277 14.65 13.05 26.89
C LYS A 277 13.76 13.67 27.97
N HIS A 278 14.35 14.21 29.03
CA HIS A 278 13.63 14.70 30.21
C HIS A 278 14.32 15.92 30.81
N ASP A 279 13.67 16.58 31.77
CA ASP A 279 14.20 17.71 32.58
C ASP A 279 14.92 17.24 33.86
N GLY A 280 15.19 15.94 33.96
CA GLY A 280 15.80 15.30 35.14
C GLY A 280 14.77 14.58 36.02
N LEU A 281 13.49 14.64 35.67
CA LEU A 281 12.42 13.82 36.23
C LEU A 281 12.19 12.56 35.37
N VAL A 282 12.34 11.39 35.98
CA VAL A 282 12.14 10.10 35.30
C VAL A 282 11.08 9.30 36.04
N LYS A 283 9.93 9.11 35.38
CA LYS A 283 8.77 8.37 35.91
C LYS A 283 8.33 8.84 37.31
N GLY A 284 8.28 10.15 37.53
CA GLY A 284 7.79 10.75 38.78
C GLY A 284 8.82 10.96 39.89
N LYS A 285 10.07 10.48 39.73
CA LYS A 285 11.18 10.76 40.66
C LYS A 285 12.16 11.73 40.01
N ARG A 286 12.52 12.82 40.71
CA ARG A 286 13.53 13.79 40.27
C ARG A 286 14.91 13.32 40.72
N TYR A 287 15.80 13.07 39.76
CA TYR A 287 17.18 12.63 40.02
C TYR A 287 18.17 13.79 40.00
N PHE A 288 17.96 14.73 39.08
CA PHE A 288 18.74 15.96 38.96
C PHE A 288 17.87 17.08 38.36
N GLU A 289 18.40 18.29 38.32
CA GLU A 289 17.74 19.47 37.73
C GLU A 289 18.48 19.88 36.46
N CYS A 290 17.75 20.04 35.35
CA CYS A 290 18.28 20.52 34.08
C CYS A 290 17.17 21.18 33.23
N PRO A 291 17.54 21.96 32.19
CA PRO A 291 16.57 22.51 31.25
C PRO A 291 15.73 21.41 30.57
N PRO A 292 14.51 21.75 30.11
CA PRO A 292 13.66 20.79 29.43
C PRO A 292 14.37 20.24 28.18
N LEU A 293 14.26 18.92 27.96
CA LEU A 293 14.92 18.19 26.86
C LEU A 293 16.46 18.15 26.93
N CYS A 294 17.10 18.53 28.04
CA CYS A 294 18.56 18.41 28.20
C CYS A 294 19.00 17.22 29.06
N GLY A 295 18.09 16.54 29.76
CA GLY A 295 18.42 15.43 30.65
C GLY A 295 18.37 14.06 29.95
N GLY A 296 19.37 13.23 30.20
CA GLY A 296 19.39 11.83 29.79
C GLY A 296 19.85 10.88 30.88
N MET A 297 19.15 9.75 31.03
CA MET A 297 19.63 8.61 31.81
C MET A 297 20.22 7.55 30.90
N VAL A 298 21.50 7.22 31.13
CA VAL A 298 22.25 6.22 30.36
C VAL A 298 22.99 5.25 31.26
N ARG A 299 23.42 4.13 30.69
CA ARG A 299 24.23 3.14 31.39
C ARG A 299 25.71 3.59 31.41
N PRO A 300 26.48 3.27 32.46
CA PRO A 300 27.88 3.70 32.60
C PRO A 300 28.80 3.28 31.44
N ASP A 301 28.52 2.14 30.81
CA ASP A 301 29.25 1.62 29.64
C ASP A 301 29.25 2.57 28.43
N LYS A 302 28.21 3.39 28.31
CA LYS A 302 28.02 4.34 27.21
C LYS A 302 28.56 5.73 27.50
N VAL A 303 29.15 5.94 28.67
CA VAL A 303 29.64 7.23 29.13
C VAL A 303 31.15 7.21 29.14
N LYS A 304 31.76 8.07 28.31
CA LYS A 304 33.19 8.33 28.33
C LYS A 304 33.42 9.65 29.04
N VAL A 305 34.06 9.59 30.21
CA VAL A 305 34.52 10.78 30.94
C VAL A 305 35.87 11.22 30.40
N GLY A 306 36.05 12.51 30.21
CA GLY A 306 37.29 13.08 29.67
C GLY A 306 37.19 14.57 29.46
N ASP A 307 38.21 15.14 28.80
CA ASP A 307 38.22 16.55 28.42
C ASP A 307 37.36 16.78 27.17
N PHE A 308 36.06 16.97 27.38
CA PHE A 308 35.08 17.22 26.33
C PHE A 308 34.47 18.62 26.50
N PRO A 309 35.13 19.69 26.03
CA PRO A 309 34.56 21.03 26.07
C PRO A 309 33.26 21.10 25.27
N GLU A 310 32.42 22.08 25.59
CA GLU A 310 31.22 22.40 24.81
C GLU A 310 31.62 22.67 23.36
N ARG A 311 30.87 22.11 22.39
CA ARG A 311 31.11 22.41 20.97
C ARG A 311 30.50 23.77 20.68
N ASP A 312 31.27 24.68 20.10
CA ASP A 312 30.73 25.92 19.59
C ASP A 312 29.91 25.62 18.32
N PRO A 313 28.59 25.88 18.29
CA PRO A 313 27.76 25.63 17.12
C PRO A 313 28.13 26.50 15.90
N PHE A 314 29.04 27.47 16.03
CA PHE A 314 29.47 28.36 14.94
C PHE A 314 30.87 28.04 14.37
N GLU A 315 31.59 27.05 14.92
CA GLU A 315 32.92 26.67 14.40
C GLU A 315 32.87 25.70 13.20
N GLU A 316 31.73 25.03 12.92
CA GLU A 316 31.65 23.97 11.90
C GLU A 316 31.15 24.42 10.50
N ASP A 317 30.84 25.70 10.27
CA ASP A 317 30.30 26.20 8.98
C ASP A 317 31.36 26.79 8.02
N GLU A 318 32.67 26.62 8.26
CA GLU A 318 33.72 26.94 7.26
C GLU A 318 34.16 25.71 6.46
N ILE A 319 33.30 25.18 5.58
CA ILE A 319 33.71 24.32 4.44
C ILE A 319 32.87 24.63 3.20
#